data_AF-A0A3D4M4T0-F1
#
_entry.id   AF-A0A3D4M4T0-F1
#
_cell.length_a   1.000
_cell.length_b   1.000
_cell.length_c   1.000
_cell.angle_alpha   90.00
_cell.angle_beta   90.00
_cell.angle_gamma   90.00
#
_symmetry.space_group_name_H-M   'P 1'
#
loop_
_entity.id
_entity.type
_entity.pdbx_description
1 polymer ?
#
loop_
_entity_poly.entity_id
_entity_poly.type
_entity_poly.pdbx_seq_one_letter_code
_entity_poly.pdbx_strand_id
1 'polypeptide(L)' 'MESSNKSNTAQIIGALLAGVVIGATLGVLFAPDKGSATRAKITQGAQSLAEELKSKVKAEAEELQNKVS' A
#
# COMPACT_ATOMS: atom_id res chain seq x y z
N MET A 1 -21.30 21.37 1.88
CA MET A 1 -20.91 19.96 1.77
C MET A 1 -20.59 19.46 3.15
N GLU A 2 -21.51 18.69 3.68
CA GLU A 2 -21.55 18.20 5.05
C GLU A 2 -20.86 16.83 5.10
N SER A 3 -19.83 16.72 5.95
CA SER A 3 -19.53 15.50 6.71
C SER A 3 -18.50 15.83 7.79
N SER A 4 -19.06 16.06 8.96
CA SER A 4 -18.49 16.28 10.27
C SER A 4 -18.13 14.95 10.96
N ASN A 5 -16.91 14.90 11.51
CA ASN A 5 -16.41 14.04 12.60
C ASN A 5 -16.31 12.49 12.44
N LYS A 6 -15.08 11.95 12.30
CA LYS A 6 -14.69 10.66 12.91
C LYS A 6 -13.15 10.51 13.07
N SER A 7 -12.69 10.59 14.32
CA SER A 7 -11.57 9.84 14.92
C SER A 7 -10.50 9.27 13.98
N ASN A 8 -9.27 9.80 14.02
CA ASN A 8 -7.97 9.25 13.54
C ASN A 8 -7.94 8.50 12.19
N THR A 9 -8.73 7.44 12.01
CA THR A 9 -8.95 6.68 10.78
C THR A 9 -9.27 7.55 9.56
N ALA A 10 -10.16 8.55 9.66
CA ALA A 10 -10.48 9.42 8.52
C ALA A 10 -9.26 10.25 8.10
N GLN A 11 -8.46 10.69 9.06
CA GLN A 11 -7.22 11.44 8.83
C GLN A 11 -6.12 10.55 8.22
N ILE A 12 -6.02 9.29 8.68
CA ILE A 12 -5.09 8.28 8.11
C ILE A 12 -5.46 7.95 6.67
N ILE A 13 -6.74 7.71 6.38
CA ILE A 13 -7.22 7.44 5.02
C ILE A 13 -6.93 8.64 4.11
N GLY A 14 -7.18 9.86 4.58
CA GLY A 14 -6.85 11.09 3.84
C GLY A 14 -5.35 11.21 3.54
N ALA A 15 -4.49 10.98 4.53
CA ALA A 15 -3.04 11.03 4.37
C ALA A 15 -2.51 9.96 3.40
N LEU A 16 -3.05 8.73 3.45
CA LEU A 16 -2.69 7.66 2.53
C LEU A 16 -3.05 8.04 1.08
N LEU A 17 -4.25 8.53 0.84
CA LEU A 17 -4.70 8.93 -0.49
C LEU A 17 -3.85 10.08 -1.06
N ALA A 18 -3.54 11.08 -0.24
CA ALA A 18 -2.64 12.17 -0.63
C ALA A 18 -1.22 11.65 -0.98
N GLY A 19 -0.70 10.71 -0.18
CA GLY A 19 0.58 10.05 -0.44
C GLY A 19 0.59 9.23 -1.72
N VAL A 20 -0.48 8.49 -2.03
CA VAL A 20 -0.59 7.70 -3.27
C VAL A 20 -0.57 8.58 -4.51
N VAL A 21 -1.26 9.73 -4.51
CA VAL A 21 -1.28 10.65 -5.66
C VAL A 21 0.12 11.21 -5.95
N ILE A 22 0.81 11.69 -4.92
CA ILE A 22 2.18 12.21 -5.04
C ILE A 22 3.16 11.10 -5.43
N GLY A 23 3.02 9.91 -4.84
CA GLY A 23 3.85 8.76 -5.16
C GLY A 23 3.65 8.24 -6.58
N ALA A 24 2.40 8.20 -7.07
CA ALA A 24 2.09 7.74 -8.41
C ALA A 24 2.57 8.73 -9.49
N THR A 25 2.40 10.03 -9.26
CA THR A 25 2.90 11.07 -10.19
C THR A 25 4.43 11.01 -10.30
N LEU A 26 5.14 10.93 -9.18
CA LEU A 26 6.59 10.79 -9.18
C LEU A 26 7.04 9.44 -9.76
N GLY A 27 6.35 8.33 -9.46
CA GLY A 27 6.66 7.00 -9.96
C GLY A 27 6.47 6.87 -11.48
N VAL A 28 5.42 7.48 -12.03
CA VAL A 28 5.20 7.54 -13.49
C VAL A 28 6.25 8.42 -14.16
N LEU A 29 6.65 9.54 -13.54
CA LEU A 29 7.65 10.45 -14.11
C LEU A 29 9.07 9.84 -14.12
N PHE A 30 9.43 9.06 -13.09
CA PHE A 30 10.75 8.45 -12.98
C PHE A 30 10.91 7.12 -13.74
N ALA A 31 9.83 6.41 -14.05
CA ALA A 31 9.91 5.10 -14.72
C ALA A 31 8.95 4.97 -15.92
N PRO A 32 9.24 5.64 -17.06
CA PRO A 32 8.54 5.39 -18.30
C PRO A 32 9.09 4.13 -18.98
N ASP A 33 8.75 2.96 -18.46
CA ASP A 33 8.91 1.69 -19.17
C ASP A 33 7.83 1.54 -20.26
N LYS A 34 8.11 0.76 -21.32
CA LYS A 34 7.10 0.45 -22.34
C LYS A 34 5.91 -0.26 -21.71
N GLY A 35 4.69 0.20 -21.98
CA GLY A 35 3.46 -0.28 -21.33
C GLY A 35 3.25 -1.80 -21.30
N SER A 36 3.72 -2.52 -22.32
CA SER A 36 3.68 -4.00 -22.36
C SER A 36 4.59 -4.65 -21.29
N ALA A 37 5.79 -4.11 -21.10
CA ALA A 37 6.70 -4.54 -20.04
C ALA A 37 6.20 -4.08 -18.66
N THR A 38 5.61 -2.89 -18.57
CA THR A 38 5.05 -2.34 -17.34
C THR A 38 3.87 -3.17 -16.82
N ARG A 39 2.93 -3.60 -17.67
CA ARG A 39 1.83 -4.48 -17.23
C ARG A 39 2.34 -5.82 -16.70
N ALA A 40 3.30 -6.44 -17.38
CA ALA A 40 3.90 -7.70 -16.92
C ALA A 40 4.62 -7.52 -15.57
N LYS A 41 5.45 -6.47 -15.45
CA LYS A 41 6.16 -6.13 -14.21
C LYS A 41 5.20 -5.78 -13.06
N ILE A 42 4.11 -5.05 -13.32
CA ILE A 42 3.08 -4.73 -12.31
C ILE A 42 2.43 -6.00 -11.80
N THR A 43 1.98 -6.90 -12.68
CA THR A 43 1.32 -8.14 -12.23
C THR A 43 2.25 -9.01 -11.40
N GLN A 44 3.50 -9.21 -11.86
CA GLN A 44 4.48 -10.02 -11.16
C GLN A 44 4.94 -9.36 -9.86
N GLY A 45 5.23 -8.06 -9.88
CA GLY A 45 5.63 -7.28 -8.71
C GLY A 45 4.52 -7.18 -7.66
N ALA A 46 3.26 -7.00 -8.09
CA ALA A 46 2.11 -6.95 -7.20
C ALA A 46 1.86 -8.30 -6.51
N GLN A 47 1.99 -9.43 -7.23
CA GLN A 47 1.89 -10.76 -6.62
C GLN A 47 3.00 -10.97 -5.59
N SER A 48 4.25 -10.70 -5.96
CA SER A 48 5.40 -10.86 -5.05
C SER A 48 5.28 -9.97 -3.81
N LEU A 49 4.87 -8.71 -3.99
CA LEU A 49 4.67 -7.77 -2.89
C LEU A 49 3.51 -8.19 -1.99
N ALA A 50 2.41 -8.67 -2.55
CA ALA A 50 1.28 -9.18 -1.78
C ALA A 50 1.67 -10.41 -0.96
N GLU A 51 2.46 -11.33 -1.53
CA GLU A 51 2.97 -12.50 -0.81
C GLU A 51 3.93 -12.10 0.32
N GLU A 52 4.88 -11.20 0.07
CA GLU A 52 5.80 -10.70 1.10
C GLU A 52 5.07 -9.96 2.22
N LEU A 53 4.14 -9.06 1.89
CA LEU A 53 3.33 -8.35 2.87
C LEU A 53 2.50 -9.32 3.70
N LYS A 54 1.85 -10.28 3.04
CA LYS A 54 1.05 -11.30 3.73
C LYS A 54 1.90 -12.14 4.68
N SER A 55 3.10 -12.54 4.24
CA SER A 55 4.03 -13.30 5.07
C SER A 55 4.50 -12.49 6.28
N LYS A 56 4.93 -11.24 6.08
CA LYS A 56 5.40 -10.35 7.16
C LYS A 56 4.30 -10.01 8.16
N VAL A 57 3.11 -9.64 7.68
CA VAL A 57 1.96 -9.32 8.55
C VAL A 57 1.53 -10.56 9.33
N LYS A 58 1.53 -11.74 8.71
CA LYS A 58 1.19 -12.97 9.41
C LYS A 58 2.23 -13.32 10.48
N ALA A 59 3.52 -13.18 10.18
CA ALA A 59 4.59 -13.41 11.13
C ALA A 59 4.54 -12.42 12.31
N GLU A 60 4.35 -11.12 12.06
CA GLU A 60 4.16 -10.12 13.12
C GLU A 60 2.90 -10.40 13.95
N ALA A 61 1.78 -10.75 13.30
CA ALA A 61 0.55 -11.06 14.02
C ALA A 61 0.69 -12.29 14.92
N GLU A 62 1.35 -13.34 14.45
CA GLU A 62 1.67 -14.53 15.26
C GLU A 62 2.64 -14.20 16.41
N GLU A 63 3.65 -13.37 16.18
CA GLU A 63 4.58 -12.94 17.24
C GLU A 63 3.88 -12.09 18.31
N LEU A 64 2.99 -11.18 17.89
CA LEU A 64 2.19 -10.37 18.80
C LEU A 64 1.19 -11.21 19.61
N GLN A 65 0.55 -12.21 18.99
CA GLN A 65 -0.36 -13.12 19.68
C GLN A 65 0.35 -14.00 20.72
N ASN A 66 1.56 -14.48 20.41
CA ASN A 66 2.38 -15.26 21.33
C ASN A 66 2.95 -14.43 22.49
N LYS A 67 3.16 -13.12 22.31
CA LYS A 67 3.61 -12.21 23.38
C LYS A 67 2.47 -11.67 24.25
N VAL A 68 1.24 -11.68 23.75
CA VAL A 68 0.04 -11.19 24.47
C VAL A 68 -0.68 -12.32 25.22
N SER A 69 -0.42 -13.58 24.87
CA SER A 69 -0.84 -14.77 25.64
C SER A 69 0.16 -15.11 26.73
#